data_AF-A0A2V7HKZ6-F1
#
_entry.id   AF-A0A2V7HKZ6-F1
#
_cell.length_a   1.000
_cell.length_b   1.000
_cell.length_c   1.000
_cell.angle_alpha   90.00
_cell.angle_beta   90.00
_cell.angle_gamma   90.00
#
_symmetry.space_group_name_H-M   'P 1'
#
loop_
_entity.id
_entity.type
_entity.pdbx_description
1 polymer ?
#
loop_
_entity_poly.entity_id
_entity_poly.type
_entity_poly.pdbx_seq_one_letter_code
_entity_poly.pdbx_strand_id
1 'polypeptide(L)'
;DGRAMRTLPIPHTAVVHGDARCFSIACASILAKVTRDLLMTRLGQRYPHYIWGDNAGYTTRAHVAGLASYGITPHHRKSFCRISDLLLELEHLSEMEENEQRALHDVGVPDEDGLDDDMIADADLVIEYLEEGPGREL
;
A
#
# COMPACT_ATOMS: atom_id res chain seq x y z
N ASP A 1 16.62 26.71 -2.74
CA ASP A 1 15.91 26.52 -4.02
C ASP A 1 14.41 26.64 -3.77
N GLY A 2 13.68 27.30 -4.66
CA GLY A 2 12.22 27.44 -4.58
C GLY A 2 11.74 28.66 -3.80
N ARG A 3 10.84 28.44 -2.83
CA ARG A 3 10.13 29.50 -2.08
C ARG A 3 10.89 29.90 -0.80
N ALA A 4 10.65 31.12 -0.33
CA ALA A 4 11.24 31.62 0.91
C ALA A 4 10.72 30.86 2.14
N MET A 5 11.62 30.56 3.06
CA MET A 5 11.27 29.90 4.31
C MET A 5 10.90 30.95 5.35
N ARG A 6 9.61 31.02 5.69
CA ARG A 6 9.08 32.01 6.64
C ARG A 6 9.66 31.87 8.06
N THR A 7 10.14 30.69 8.42
CA THR A 7 10.59 30.33 9.77
C THR A 7 12.09 30.45 9.97
N LEU A 8 12.87 30.73 8.92
CA LEU A 8 14.32 30.78 9.03
C LEU A 8 14.76 32.15 9.59
N PRO A 9 15.42 32.22 10.77
CA PRO A 9 15.70 33.50 11.44
C PRO A 9 16.87 34.28 10.83
N ILE A 10 17.58 33.68 9.86
CA ILE A 10 18.70 34.31 9.17
C ILE A 10 18.25 34.95 7.85
N PRO A 11 18.83 36.11 7.45
CA PRO A 11 18.58 36.70 6.15
C PRO A 11 18.90 35.71 5.03
N HIS A 12 17.97 35.54 4.10
CA HIS A 12 18.13 34.63 2.98
C HIS A 12 17.34 35.11 1.76
N THR A 13 17.79 34.70 0.58
CA THR A 13 17.09 34.94 -0.69
C THR A 13 16.68 33.60 -1.28
N ALA A 14 15.38 33.45 -1.53
CA ALA A 14 14.88 32.30 -2.24
C ALA A 14 15.02 32.50 -3.76
N VAL A 15 15.55 31.48 -4.44
CA VAL A 15 15.74 31.49 -5.88
C VAL A 15 14.92 30.36 -6.48
N VAL A 16 13.93 30.70 -7.30
CA VAL A 16 13.13 29.74 -8.07
C VAL A 16 14.00 29.12 -9.17
N HIS A 17 14.02 27.78 -9.25
CA HIS A 17 14.96 27.03 -10.09
C HIS A 17 16.42 27.40 -9.78
N GLY A 18 16.73 27.47 -8.48
CA GLY A 18 18.02 27.91 -7.99
C GLY A 18 19.16 26.96 -8.37
N ASP A 19 18.87 25.68 -8.51
CA ASP A 19 19.81 24.67 -9.01
C ASP A 19 20.33 24.97 -10.42
N ALA A 20 19.48 25.50 -11.30
CA ALA A 20 19.87 25.90 -12.66
C ALA A 20 20.57 27.28 -12.72
N ARG A 21 20.52 28.06 -11.63
CA ARG A 21 20.92 29.49 -11.63
C ARG A 21 22.05 29.83 -10.67
N CYS A 22 22.34 28.95 -9.72
CA CYS A 22 23.31 29.20 -8.65
C CYS A 22 24.12 27.94 -8.38
N PHE A 23 25.45 28.06 -8.52
CA PHE A 23 26.37 26.95 -8.37
C PHE A 23 26.29 26.27 -6.99
N SER A 24 26.22 27.05 -5.91
CA SER A 24 26.12 26.50 -4.55
C SER A 24 24.80 25.76 -4.32
N ILE A 25 23.69 26.24 -4.90
CA ILE A 25 22.41 25.54 -4.85
C ILE A 25 22.48 24.23 -5.65
N ALA A 26 23.10 24.24 -6.84
CA ALA A 26 23.29 23.04 -7.65
C ALA A 26 24.10 21.96 -6.89
N CYS A 27 25.22 22.34 -6.28
CA CYS A 27 26.04 21.44 -5.47
C CYS A 27 25.25 20.86 -4.29
N ALA A 28 24.47 21.70 -3.58
CA ALA A 28 23.61 21.24 -2.50
C ALA A 28 22.55 20.24 -2.98
N SER A 29 21.93 20.47 -4.13
CA SER A 29 20.95 19.56 -4.73
C SER A 29 21.57 18.19 -5.09
N ILE A 30 22.79 18.17 -5.62
CA ILE A 30 23.53 16.92 -5.92
C ILE A 30 23.79 16.14 -4.62
N LEU A 31 24.32 16.80 -3.59
CA LEU A 31 24.59 16.16 -2.30
C LEU A 31 23.31 15.61 -1.66
N ALA A 32 22.22 16.37 -1.69
CA ALA A 32 20.93 15.94 -1.18
C ALA A 32 20.40 14.71 -1.93
N LYS A 33 20.47 14.71 -3.27
CA LYS A 33 20.03 13.60 -4.12
C LYS A 33 20.83 12.33 -3.87
N VAL A 34 22.17 12.41 -3.89
CA VAL A 34 23.05 11.25 -3.67
C VAL A 34 22.82 10.67 -2.27
N THR A 35 22.73 11.52 -1.25
CA THR A 35 22.49 11.09 0.13
C THR A 35 21.14 10.39 0.26
N ARG A 36 20.08 10.96 -0.34
CA ARG A 36 18.73 10.36 -0.34
C ARG A 36 18.74 8.99 -1.01
N ASP A 37 19.34 8.86 -2.18
CA ASP A 37 19.32 7.60 -2.94
C ASP A 37 20.07 6.49 -2.19
N LEU A 38 21.20 6.81 -1.55
CA LEU A 38 21.92 5.87 -0.69
C LEU A 38 21.09 5.42 0.52
N LEU A 39 20.37 6.35 1.16
CA LEU A 39 19.48 6.02 2.26
C LEU A 39 18.34 5.11 1.80
N MET A 40 17.71 5.42 0.67
CA MET A 40 16.60 4.62 0.14
C MET A 40 17.05 3.21 -0.30
N THR A 41 18.27 3.08 -0.84
CA THR A 41 18.88 1.79 -1.16
C THR A 41 19.05 0.92 0.08
N ARG A 42 19.65 1.48 1.15
CA ARG A 42 19.81 0.77 2.44
C ARG A 42 18.45 0.42 3.05
N LEU A 43 17.48 1.31 2.92
CA LEU A 43 16.13 1.07 3.42
C LEU A 43 15.43 -0.04 2.63
N GLY A 44 15.63 -0.11 1.32
CA GLY A 44 15.15 -1.20 0.48
C GLY A 44 15.75 -2.57 0.85
N GLN A 45 17.00 -2.62 1.32
CA GLN A 45 17.58 -3.86 1.86
C GLN A 45 16.89 -4.31 3.16
N ARG A 46 16.53 -3.35 4.03
CA ARG A 46 15.83 -3.64 5.29
C ARG A 46 14.35 -3.97 5.08
N TYR A 47 13.73 -3.39 4.06
CA TYR A 47 12.32 -3.55 3.74
C TYR A 47 12.15 -3.87 2.24
N PRO A 48 12.45 -5.10 1.82
CA PRO A 48 12.54 -5.48 0.41
C PRO A 48 11.21 -5.33 -0.36
N HIS A 49 10.08 -5.49 0.34
CA HIS A 49 8.75 -5.50 -0.27
C HIS A 49 8.33 -4.17 -0.92
N TYR A 50 8.96 -3.04 -0.55
CA TYR A 50 8.60 -1.72 -1.06
C TYR A 50 9.50 -1.24 -2.21
N ILE A 51 10.55 -2.00 -2.57
CA ILE A 51 11.50 -1.72 -3.67
C ILE A 51 12.05 -0.28 -3.64
N TRP A 52 12.39 0.17 -2.44
CA TRP A 52 12.82 1.55 -2.21
C TRP A 52 14.15 1.93 -2.84
N GLY A 53 15.02 0.97 -3.13
CA GLY A 53 16.26 1.22 -3.88
C GLY A 53 15.99 1.77 -5.28
N ASP A 54 14.90 1.33 -5.92
CA ASP A 54 14.57 1.72 -7.30
C ASP A 54 13.63 2.92 -7.35
N ASN A 55 12.61 2.95 -6.48
CA ASN A 55 11.60 3.99 -6.52
C ASN A 55 11.87 5.18 -5.60
N ALA A 56 12.90 5.11 -4.74
CA ALA A 56 13.26 6.17 -3.80
C ALA A 56 12.09 6.73 -2.96
N GLY A 57 11.12 5.88 -2.62
CA GLY A 57 9.93 6.23 -1.85
C GLY A 57 8.76 6.79 -2.66
N TYR A 58 8.88 6.94 -3.98
CA TYR A 58 7.75 7.31 -4.84
C TYR A 58 6.73 6.18 -4.94
N THR A 59 5.45 6.55 -5.09
CA THR A 59 4.31 5.63 -5.07
C THR A 59 4.14 4.87 -6.39
N THR A 60 5.16 4.09 -6.76
CA THR A 60 5.15 3.19 -7.92
C THR A 60 4.20 2.02 -7.70
N ARG A 61 3.83 1.30 -8.76
CA ARG A 61 2.99 0.09 -8.66
C ARG A 61 3.57 -0.94 -7.69
N ALA A 62 4.89 -1.18 -7.76
CA ALA A 62 5.56 -2.11 -6.87
C ALA A 62 5.51 -1.66 -5.41
N HIS A 63 5.68 -0.37 -5.14
CA HIS A 63 5.56 0.19 -3.79
C HIS A 63 4.15 -0.01 -3.22
N VAL A 64 3.12 0.23 -4.03
CA VAL A 64 1.72 0.07 -3.63
C VAL A 64 1.38 -1.40 -3.37
N ALA A 65 1.89 -2.32 -4.21
CA ALA A 65 1.75 -3.75 -3.95
C ALA A 65 2.40 -4.15 -2.62
N GLY A 66 3.61 -3.65 -2.34
CA GLY A 66 4.26 -3.85 -1.04
C GLY A 66 3.46 -3.31 0.14
N LEU A 67 2.83 -2.15 -0.02
CA LEU A 67 1.95 -1.57 1.00
C LEU A 67 0.68 -2.39 1.23
N ALA A 68 0.06 -2.90 0.18
CA ALA A 68 -1.13 -3.73 0.29
C ALA A 68 -0.83 -5.06 0.99
N SER A 69 0.32 -5.69 0.69
CA SER A 69 0.66 -7.00 1.24
C SER A 69 1.36 -6.96 2.60
N TYR A 70 2.09 -5.89 2.93
CA TYR A 70 2.93 -5.82 4.15
C TYR A 70 2.62 -4.61 5.04
N GLY A 71 1.62 -3.80 4.68
CA GLY A 71 1.25 -2.61 5.41
C GLY A 71 2.29 -1.49 5.35
N ILE A 72 2.08 -0.45 6.16
CA ILE A 72 3.02 0.68 6.29
C ILE A 72 4.13 0.40 7.30
N THR A 73 5.20 1.17 7.19
CA THR A 73 6.33 1.20 8.15
C THR A 73 6.43 2.58 8.81
N PRO A 74 7.23 2.76 9.88
CA PRO A 74 7.54 4.09 10.42
C PRO A 74 8.14 5.09 9.42
N HIS A 75 8.75 4.61 8.33
CA HIS A 75 9.33 5.44 7.28
C HIS A 75 8.31 5.96 6.26
N HIS A 76 7.06 5.50 6.31
CA HIS A 76 5.99 5.99 5.45
C HIS A 76 5.38 7.28 6.02
N ARG A 77 5.08 8.23 5.13
CA ARG A 77 4.45 9.51 5.52
C ARG A 77 2.93 9.36 5.45
N LYS A 78 2.29 9.15 6.61
CA LYS A 78 0.82 8.98 6.70
C LYS A 78 0.02 10.15 6.11
N SER A 79 0.55 11.37 6.20
CA SER A 79 -0.11 12.57 5.67
C SER A 79 -0.05 12.71 4.15
N PHE A 80 0.58 11.79 3.42
CA PHE A 80 0.54 11.78 1.97
C PHE A 80 -0.78 11.16 1.51
N CYS A 81 -1.57 11.93 0.74
CA CYS A 81 -2.92 11.56 0.28
C CYS A 81 -3.02 10.08 -0.09
N ARG A 82 -2.18 9.61 -1.03
CA ARG A 82 -2.24 8.23 -1.50
C ARG A 82 -1.93 7.15 -0.44
N ILE A 83 -1.13 7.47 0.57
CA ILE A 83 -0.90 6.55 1.70
C ILE A 83 -2.11 6.55 2.61
N SER A 84 -2.70 7.73 2.86
CA SER A 84 -3.92 7.85 3.65
C SER A 84 -5.10 7.13 2.99
N ASP A 85 -5.27 7.29 1.68
CA ASP A 85 -6.36 6.67 0.90
C ASP A 85 -6.23 5.14 0.96
N LEU A 86 -5.01 4.62 0.75
CA LEU A 86 -4.75 3.18 0.83
C LEU A 86 -4.99 2.61 2.23
N LEU A 87 -4.64 3.34 3.29
CA LEU A 87 -4.92 2.90 4.66
C LEU A 87 -6.41 2.82 4.91
N LEU A 88 -7.18 3.81 4.46
CA LEU A 88 -8.64 3.79 4.56
C LEU A 88 -9.24 2.62 3.77
N GLU A 89 -8.78 2.36 2.55
CA GLU A 89 -9.24 1.23 1.73
C GLU A 89 -9.00 -0.12 2.44
N LEU A 90 -7.82 -0.32 3.02
CA LEU A 90 -7.48 -1.54 3.75
C LEU A 90 -8.31 -1.72 5.02
N GLU A 91 -8.58 -0.63 5.76
CA GLU A 91 -9.47 -0.65 6.93
C GLU A 91 -10.89 -1.08 6.53
N HIS A 92 -11.46 -0.51 5.46
CA HIS A 92 -12.80 -0.90 4.99
C HIS A 92 -12.87 -2.36 4.54
N LEU A 93 -11.84 -2.89 3.88
CA LEU A 93 -11.80 -4.30 3.49
C LEU A 93 -11.79 -5.23 4.70
N SER A 94 -11.00 -4.92 5.72
CA SER A 94 -10.98 -5.72 6.96
C SER A 94 -12.33 -5.71 7.69
N GLU A 95 -12.99 -4.55 7.75
CA GLU A 95 -14.33 -4.45 8.36
C GLU A 95 -15.39 -5.23 7.58
N MET A 96 -15.30 -5.26 6.24
CA MET A 96 -16.20 -6.04 5.40
C MET A 96 -16.01 -7.55 5.60
N GLU A 97 -14.76 -8.02 5.62
CA GLU A 97 -14.43 -9.44 5.88
C GLU A 97 -14.93 -9.88 7.27
N GLU A 98 -14.73 -9.07 8.30
CA GLU A 98 -15.21 -9.35 9.65
C GLU A 98 -16.75 -9.38 9.73
N ASN A 99 -17.44 -8.49 9.01
CA ASN A 99 -18.90 -8.45 8.95
C ASN A 99 -19.48 -9.65 8.18
N GLU A 100 -18.85 -10.06 7.09
CA GLU A 100 -19.24 -11.25 6.33
C GLU A 100 -19.09 -12.52 7.18
N GLN A 101 -17.94 -12.67 7.86
CA GLN A 101 -17.70 -13.81 8.76
C GLN A 101 -18.71 -13.86 9.91
N ARG A 102 -19.08 -12.69 10.47
CA ARG A 102 -20.11 -12.58 11.50
C ARG A 102 -21.49 -12.95 10.97
N ALA A 103 -21.84 -12.51 9.77
CA ALA A 103 -23.11 -12.86 9.13
C ALA A 103 -23.21 -14.38 8.86
N LEU A 104 -22.14 -15.02 8.40
CA LEU A 104 -22.07 -16.47 8.20
C LEU A 104 -22.24 -17.25 9.52
N HIS A 105 -21.62 -16.78 10.60
CA HIS A 105 -21.78 -17.37 11.93
C HIS A 105 -23.21 -17.21 12.48
N ASP A 106 -23.85 -16.06 12.29
CA ASP A 106 -25.23 -15.80 12.74
C ASP A 106 -26.29 -16.60 11.94
N VAL A 107 -26.00 -16.98 10.69
CA VAL A 107 -26.86 -17.86 9.89
C VAL A 107 -26.83 -19.32 10.39
N GLY A 108 -25.86 -19.68 11.25
CA GLY A 108 -25.82 -20.98 11.91
C GLY A 108 -25.39 -22.12 11.00
N VAL A 109 -24.35 -21.91 10.17
CA VAL A 109 -23.70 -23.02 9.48
C VAL A 109 -23.05 -23.93 10.55
N PRO A 110 -23.45 -25.21 10.67
CA PRO A 110 -22.95 -26.08 11.73
C PRO A 110 -21.45 -26.37 11.54
N ASP A 111 -20.72 -26.53 12.65
CA ASP A 111 -19.31 -26.94 12.65
C ASP A 111 -19.13 -28.28 11.89
N GLU A 112 -18.01 -28.45 11.17
CA GLU A 112 -17.70 -29.67 10.39
C GLU A 112 -17.77 -30.96 11.22
N ASP A 113 -17.59 -30.85 12.54
CA ASP A 113 -17.65 -31.96 13.50
C ASP A 113 -19.08 -32.51 13.74
N GLY A 114 -20.11 -31.86 13.17
CA GLY A 114 -21.53 -32.22 13.28
C GLY A 114 -22.18 -32.70 11.98
N LEU A 115 -21.41 -32.88 10.90
CA LEU A 115 -21.90 -33.46 9.66
C LEU A 115 -21.90 -34.99 9.79
N ASP A 116 -23.09 -35.59 9.88
CA ASP A 116 -23.23 -37.03 9.64
C ASP A 116 -22.66 -37.35 8.25
N ASP A 117 -21.89 -38.43 8.12
CA ASP A 117 -21.22 -38.89 6.88
C ASP A 117 -22.21 -39.07 5.70
N ASP A 118 -23.51 -39.10 5.98
CA ASP A 118 -24.62 -39.15 5.00
C ASP A 118 -24.97 -37.77 4.38
N MET A 119 -24.54 -36.64 4.95
CA MET A 119 -24.75 -35.28 4.41
C MET A 119 -23.57 -34.76 3.57
N ILE A 120 -22.43 -35.46 3.57
CA ILE A 120 -21.27 -35.15 2.71
C ILE A 120 -21.53 -35.58 1.25
N ALA A 121 -22.62 -36.30 0.99
CA ALA A 121 -22.99 -36.77 -0.34
C ALA A 121 -23.47 -35.69 -1.32
N ASP A 122 -23.59 -34.41 -0.91
CA ASP A 122 -24.09 -33.34 -1.78
C ASP A 122 -23.06 -32.23 -2.08
N ALA A 123 -21.80 -32.42 -1.66
CA ALA A 123 -20.71 -31.49 -1.99
C ALA A 123 -20.36 -31.51 -3.49
N ASP A 124 -20.58 -32.63 -4.19
CA ASP A 124 -20.42 -32.72 -5.64
C ASP A 124 -21.50 -31.91 -6.40
N LEU A 125 -22.69 -31.73 -5.82
CA LEU A 125 -23.80 -30.98 -6.44
C LEU A 125 -23.55 -29.45 -6.45
N VAL A 126 -22.85 -28.95 -5.43
CA VAL A 126 -22.51 -27.51 -5.31
C VAL A 126 -21.39 -27.12 -6.27
N ILE A 127 -20.45 -28.03 -6.53
CA ILE A 127 -19.38 -27.82 -7.51
C ILE A 127 -19.94 -27.86 -8.93
N GLU A 128 -20.85 -28.80 -9.25
CA GLU A 128 -21.50 -28.88 -10.57
C GLU A 128 -22.35 -27.62 -10.88
N TYR A 129 -23.05 -27.07 -9.89
CA TYR A 129 -23.84 -25.84 -10.06
C TYR A 129 -22.98 -24.58 -10.27
N LEU A 130 -21.75 -24.55 -9.73
CA LEU A 130 -20.81 -23.44 -9.91
C LEU A 130 -19.99 -23.56 -11.20
N GLU A 131 -19.76 -24.78 -11.70
CA GLU A 131 -19.09 -25.01 -12.99
C GLU A 131 -20.01 -24.76 -14.20
N GLU A 132 -21.33 -25.01 -14.10
CA GLU A 132 -22.25 -24.83 -15.23
C GLU A 132 -22.89 -23.45 -15.36
N GLY A 133 -23.07 -22.68 -14.28
CA GLY A 133 -23.51 -21.28 -14.28
C GLY A 133 -24.92 -20.99 -14.88
N PRO A 134 -25.77 -20.14 -14.26
CA PRO A 134 -27.08 -19.84 -14.82
C PRO A 134 -26.93 -18.81 -15.96
N GLY A 135 -26.74 -19.26 -17.19
CA GLY A 135 -26.61 -18.33 -18.31
C GLY A 135 -26.24 -18.88 -19.70
N ARG A 136 -26.34 -20.18 -19.95
CA ARG A 136 -26.26 -20.72 -21.32
C ARG A 136 -27.42 -21.68 -21.59
N GLU A 137 -28.46 -21.16 -22.22
CA GLU A 137 -29.07 -21.82 -23.37
C GLU A 137 -29.85 -20.79 -24.22
N LEU A 138 -29.38 -20.68 -25.46
CA LEU A 138 -30.05 -20.39 -26.74
C LEU A 138 -31.20 -19.36 -26.83
#